data_AF-A0A439E0U8-F1
#
_entry.id   AF-A0A439E0U8-F1
#
_cell.length_a   1.000
_cell.length_b   1.000
_cell.length_c   1.000
_cell.angle_alpha   90.00
_cell.angle_beta   90.00
_cell.angle_gamma   90.00
#
_symmetry.space_group_name_H-M   'P 1'
#
loop_
_entity.id
_entity.type
_entity.pdbx_description
1 polymer ?
#
loop_
_entity_poly.entity_id
_entity_poly.type
_entity_poly.pdbx_seq_one_letter_code
_entity_poly.pdbx_strand_id
1 'polypeptide(L)' 'MTDADDRRDPLRAAFDDYQPPPKELPNPRPAADVERLAGQTVDVTHYSVDADGITRHHERVTVTRPITAESKGPQNDR' A
#
# COMPACT_ATOMS: atom_id res chain seq x y z
N MET A 1 24.55 -24.15 -21.12
CA MET A 1 23.66 -25.18 -20.56
C MET A 1 24.48 -26.00 -19.59
N THR A 2 24.45 -25.63 -18.31
CA THR A 2 25.00 -26.45 -17.21
C THR A 2 24.35 -25.97 -15.91
N ASP A 3 23.16 -26.50 -15.67
CA ASP A 3 22.50 -26.58 -14.37
C ASP A 3 23.35 -27.53 -13.51
N ALA A 4 24.32 -26.97 -12.78
CA ALA A 4 25.23 -27.75 -11.95
C ALA A 4 24.73 -27.74 -10.50
N ASP A 5 23.86 -28.70 -10.20
CA ASP A 5 23.80 -29.46 -8.94
C ASP A 5 24.16 -28.65 -7.68
N ASP A 6 23.37 -27.62 -7.36
CA ASP A 6 23.54 -26.86 -6.12
C ASP A 6 22.99 -27.71 -4.96
N ARG A 7 23.81 -28.65 -4.47
CA ARG A 7 23.57 -29.49 -3.29
C ARG A 7 23.59 -28.70 -1.97
N ARG A 8 23.27 -27.41 -2.01
CA ARG A 8 23.07 -26.63 -0.81
C ARG A 8 21.80 -27.10 -0.15
N ASP A 9 21.88 -27.32 1.15
CA ASP A 9 20.69 -27.51 1.98
C ASP A 9 19.72 -26.34 1.66
N PRO A 10 18.52 -26.64 1.13
CA PRO A 10 17.60 -25.61 0.64
C PRO A 10 17.18 -24.65 1.75
N LEU A 11 17.19 -25.11 3.01
CA LEU A 11 16.91 -24.26 4.15
C LEU A 11 18.05 -23.26 4.37
N ARG A 12 19.30 -23.71 4.25
CA ARG A 12 20.48 -22.86 4.41
C ARG A 12 20.62 -21.85 3.26
N ALA A 13 20.37 -22.28 2.03
CA ALA A 13 20.36 -21.40 0.86
C ALA A 13 19.33 -20.26 1.02
N ALA A 14 18.14 -20.56 1.56
CA ALA A 14 17.12 -19.54 1.81
C ALA A 14 17.57 -18.46 2.82
N PHE A 15 18.43 -18.80 3.78
CA PHE A 15 19.02 -17.82 4.70
C PHE A 15 20.17 -17.03 4.06
N ASP A 16 21.02 -17.70 3.29
CA ASP A 16 22.15 -17.06 2.61
C ASP A 16 21.68 -16.08 1.51
N ASP A 17 20.57 -16.40 0.83
CA ASP A 17 19.94 -15.57 -0.19
C ASP A 17 18.94 -14.54 0.38
N TYR A 18 18.71 -14.54 1.70
CA TYR A 18 17.79 -13.60 2.34
C TYR A 18 18.37 -12.19 2.30
N GLN A 19 17.85 -11.38 1.39
CA GLN A 19 18.09 -9.95 1.40
C GLN A 19 17.12 -9.28 2.38
N PRO A 20 17.60 -8.59 3.43
CA PRO A 20 16.72 -7.87 4.33
C PRO A 20 15.91 -6.83 3.55
N PRO A 21 14.61 -6.66 3.85
CA PRO A 21 13.80 -5.67 3.18
C PRO A 21 14.46 -4.28 3.36
N PRO A 22 14.39 -3.41 2.33
CA PRO A 22 14.92 -2.06 2.46
C PRO A 22 14.36 -1.41 3.73
N LYS A 23 15.28 -0.90 4.57
CA LYS A 23 15.00 -0.33 5.90
C LYS A 23 13.99 0.82 5.84
N GLU A 24 13.85 1.43 4.67
CA GLU A 24 12.87 2.45 4.38
C GLU A 24 11.77 1.83 3.51
N LEU A 25 10.57 1.70 4.10
CA LEU A 25 9.36 1.61 3.29
C LEU A 25 9.34 2.81 2.35
N PRO A 26 8.96 2.65 1.08
CA PRO A 26 8.82 3.78 0.17
C PRO A 26 7.97 4.83 0.87
N ASN A 27 8.51 6.05 0.97
CA ASN A 27 7.85 7.15 1.63
C ASN A 27 6.41 7.21 1.07
N PRO A 28 5.36 7.01 1.88
CA PRO A 28 3.99 6.99 1.37
C PRO A 28 3.84 8.29 0.59
N ARG A 29 3.63 8.16 -0.72
CA ARG A 29 3.47 9.35 -1.57
C ARG A 29 2.43 10.21 -0.87
N PRO A 30 2.66 11.53 -0.73
CA PRO A 30 1.65 12.39 -0.14
C PRO A 30 0.33 12.10 -0.86
N ALA A 31 -0.78 12.13 -0.13
CA ALA A 31 -2.15 11.85 -0.61
C ALA A 31 -2.64 12.88 -1.65
N ALA A 32 -1.75 13.36 -2.52
CA ALA A 32 -1.83 14.53 -3.37
C ALA A 32 -2.73 14.34 -4.60
N ASP A 33 -3.57 13.29 -4.65
CA ASP A 33 -4.58 13.15 -5.71
C ASP A 33 -5.95 12.72 -5.21
N VAL A 34 -6.14 12.34 -3.92
CA VAL A 34 -7.46 11.88 -3.46
C VAL A 34 -8.49 13.02 -3.48
N GLU A 35 -8.07 14.24 -3.13
CA GLU A 35 -8.93 15.42 -3.24
C GLU A 35 -9.36 15.69 -4.69
N ARG A 36 -8.47 15.46 -5.67
CA ARG A 36 -8.80 15.61 -7.10
C ARG A 36 -9.78 14.55 -7.56
N LEU A 37 -9.73 13.35 -6.98
CA LEU A 37 -10.65 12.26 -7.27
C LEU A 37 -12.01 12.41 -6.56
N ALA A 38 -12.16 13.36 -5.63
CA ALA A 38 -13.39 13.49 -4.86
C ALA A 38 -14.61 13.79 -5.75
N GLY A 39 -15.64 12.95 -5.63
CA GLY A 39 -16.84 12.96 -6.46
C GLY A 39 -16.73 12.13 -7.74
N GLN A 40 -15.58 11.50 -8.01
CA GLN A 40 -15.37 10.66 -9.19
C GLN A 40 -15.52 9.17 -8.86
N THR A 41 -15.91 8.39 -9.86
CA THR A 41 -15.86 6.93 -9.82
C THR A 41 -14.61 6.46 -10.56
N VAL A 42 -13.77 5.68 -9.88
CA VAL A 42 -12.47 5.21 -10.37
C VAL A 42 -12.34 3.70 -10.23
N ASP A 43 -11.55 3.07 -11.10
CA ASP A 43 -11.13 1.69 -10.95
C ASP A 43 -9.88 1.61 -10.07
N VAL A 44 -9.94 0.78 -9.03
CA VAL A 44 -8.89 0.62 -8.02
C VAL A 44 -8.44 -0.83 -8.02
N THR A 45 -7.13 -1.03 -8.15
CA THR A 45 -6.50 -2.32 -7.85
C THR A 45 -5.88 -2.24 -6.46
N HIS A 46 -6.26 -3.15 -5.57
CA HIS A 46 -5.66 -3.25 -4.23
C HIS A 46 -5.27 -4.69 -3.91
N TYR A 47 -4.40 -4.88 -2.92
CA TYR A 47 -3.91 -6.20 -2.51
C TYR A 47 -4.24 -6.41 -1.04
N SER A 48 -4.86 -7.53 -0.70
CA SER A 48 -5.06 -7.97 0.69
C SER A 48 -4.08 -9.08 1.03
N VAL A 49 -3.60 -9.09 2.27
CA VAL A 49 -2.77 -10.18 2.80
C VAL A 49 -3.57 -10.91 3.86
N ASP A 50 -3.74 -12.22 3.68
CA ASP A 50 -4.41 -13.12 4.61
C ASP A 50 -3.53 -14.35 4.91
N ALA A 51 -4.06 -15.33 5.63
CA ALA A 51 -3.32 -16.54 5.99
C ALA A 51 -2.96 -17.42 4.78
N ASP A 52 -3.68 -17.28 3.66
CA ASP A 52 -3.51 -18.07 2.43
C ASP A 52 -2.58 -17.37 1.42
N GLY A 53 -2.32 -16.07 1.61
CA GLY A 53 -1.29 -15.33 0.89
C GLY A 53 -1.68 -13.90 0.52
N ILE A 54 -1.23 -13.47 -0.67
CA ILE A 54 -1.54 -12.14 -1.22
C ILE A 54 -2.60 -12.28 -2.30
N THR A 55 -3.75 -11.66 -2.09
CA THR A 55 -4.86 -11.63 -3.05
C THR A 55 -4.95 -10.26 -3.72
N ARG A 56 -5.09 -10.24 -5.05
CA ARG A 56 -5.29 -9.02 -5.85
C ARG A 56 -6.78 -8.81 -6.10
N HIS A 57 -7.27 -7.62 -5.78
CA HIS A 57 -8.64 -7.17 -6.03
C HIS A 57 -8.67 -6.07 -7.09
N HIS A 58 -9.74 -6.03 -7.88
CA HIS A 58 -10.02 -4.97 -8.85
C HIS A 58 -11.46 -4.52 -8.69
N GLU A 59 -11.68 -3.28 -8.26
CA GLU A 59 -12.99 -2.77 -7.88
C GLU A 59 -13.23 -1.39 -8.46
N ARG A 60 -14.50 -1.08 -8.75
CA ARG A 60 -14.93 0.24 -9.18
C ARG A 60 -15.57 0.97 -8.00
N VAL A 61 -14.94 2.05 -7.54
CA VAL A 61 -15.31 2.76 -6.30
C VAL A 61 -15.60 4.23 -6.57
N THR A 62 -16.51 4.82 -5.80
CA THR A 62 -16.80 6.26 -5.83
C THR A 62 -16.10 6.93 -4.66
N VAL A 63 -15.25 7.91 -4.95
CA VAL A 63 -14.50 8.66 -3.94
C VAL A 63 -15.39 9.78 -3.40
N THR A 64 -15.65 9.78 -2.09
CA THR A 64 -16.42 10.85 -1.43
C THR A 64 -15.50 11.99 -0.99
N ARG A 65 -16.07 13.20 -0.85
CA ARG A 65 -15.33 14.34 -0.29
C ARG A 65 -15.07 14.11 1.21
N PRO A 66 -13.86 14.39 1.72
CA PRO A 66 -13.60 14.34 3.15
C PRO A 66 -14.48 15.36 3.87
N ILE A 67 -15.10 14.95 4.98
CA ILE A 67 -15.83 15.85 5.87
C ILE A 67 -14.80 16.49 6.80
N THR A 68 -14.35 17.70 6.47
CA THR A 68 -13.53 18.50 7.39
C THR A 68 -14.45 19.18 8.39
N ALA A 69 -14.26 18.90 9.68
CA ALA A 69 -14.89 19.69 10.73
C ALA A 69 -14.40 21.13 10.61
N GLU A 70 -15.28 22.06 10.23
CA GLU A 70 -14.99 23.47 10.37
C GLU A 70 -14.71 23.73 11.84
N SER A 71 -13.46 24.09 12.15
CA SER A 71 -13.12 24.61 13.47
C SER A 71 -13.93 25.89 13.65
N LYS A 72 -15.08 25.80 14.33
CA LYS A 72 -15.75 26.97 14.91
C LYS A 72 -14.75 27.60 15.87
N GLY A 73 -13.98 28.56 15.39
CA GLY A 73 -13.27 29.49 16.27
C GLY A 73 -14.32 30.17 17.15
N PRO A 74 -14.04 30.41 18.44
CA PRO A 74 -14.96 31.16 19.28
C PRO A 74 -15.14 32.56 18.68
N GLN A 75 -16.36 32.86 18.29
CA GLN A 75 -16.81 34.17 17.85
C GLN A 75 -16.82 35.07 19.09
N ASN A 76 -15.71 35.78 19.32
CA ASN A 76 -15.62 36.80 20.36
C ASN A 76 -16.27 38.07 19.81
N ASP A 77 -17.58 38.19 19.97
CA ASP A 77 -18.27 39.47 19.81
C ASP A 77 -17.90 40.37 20.99
N ARG A 78 -17.38 41.55 20.66
CA ARG A 78 -16.95 42.59 21.59
C ARG A 78 -17.98 43.70 21.67
#